data_AF-A0A2D6F1Q3-F1
#
_entry.id   AF-A0A2D6F1Q3-F1
#
_cell.length_a   1.000
_cell.length_b   1.000
_cell.length_c   1.000
_cell.angle_alpha   90.00
_cell.angle_beta   90.00
_cell.angle_gamma   90.00
#
_symmetry.space_group_name_H-M   'P 1'
#
loop_
_entity.id
_entity.type
_entity.pdbx_description
1 polymer ?
#
loop_
_entity_poly.entity_id
_entity_poly.type
_entity_poly.pdbx_seq_one_letter_code
_entity_poly.pdbx_strand_id
1 'polypeptide(L)'
;MAFLITIWQDWLYTPLLNLLIIFYNTSTNFNLGWAVVQLTVFIRILLLPFTIIVQQDRVINDDLRKEIGEAQSDLASDPVQRKIIVRQILRRRRVRPWAKATTIGVQLLVLVLLYQVFLGGINSGEKLNVLYSSVATPDFVNTIFYGIDIGTRGFILPLIVVVLLLLETTFALWMRRQYNDFNDLLYLILFPAFTFIALYYLASVKALFILTSMVFSIIVTAISTAIFKMVENNKTTEEKKK
;
A
#
# COMPACT_ATOMS: atom_id res chain seq x y z
N MET A 1 6.45 8.60 -27.00
CA MET A 1 6.94 9.11 -25.69
C MET A 1 6.08 10.29 -25.20
N ALA A 2 5.78 11.29 -26.03
CA ALA A 2 4.94 12.44 -25.65
C ALA A 2 3.54 12.06 -25.09
N PHE A 3 2.84 11.11 -25.71
CA PHE A 3 1.50 10.68 -25.27
C PHE A 3 1.44 10.19 -23.82
N LEU A 4 2.42 9.38 -23.39
CA LEU A 4 2.47 8.88 -22.01
C LEU A 4 2.76 10.01 -21.01
N ILE A 5 3.58 10.99 -21.41
CA ILE A 5 3.89 12.16 -20.61
C ILE A 5 2.65 13.05 -20.45
N THR A 6 1.88 13.26 -21.53
CA THR A 6 0.62 14.02 -21.48
C THR A 6 -0.42 13.34 -20.59
N ILE A 7 -0.59 12.02 -20.71
CA ILE A 7 -1.50 11.28 -19.80
C ILE A 7 -1.03 11.43 -18.34
N TRP A 8 0.25 11.22 -18.10
CA TRP A 8 0.81 11.34 -16.76
C TRP A 8 0.60 12.75 -16.18
N GLN A 9 0.86 13.78 -16.97
CA GLN A 9 0.79 15.16 -16.51
C GLN A 9 -0.67 15.63 -16.35
N ASP A 10 -1.52 15.41 -17.34
CA ASP A 10 -2.83 16.05 -17.42
C ASP A 10 -3.91 15.24 -16.70
N TRP A 11 -3.79 13.91 -16.66
CA TRP A 11 -4.80 13.04 -16.07
C TRP A 11 -4.45 12.53 -14.67
N LEU A 12 -3.17 12.47 -14.33
CA LEU A 12 -2.72 11.96 -13.04
C LEU A 12 -2.14 13.08 -12.17
N TYR A 13 -1.09 13.75 -12.62
CA TYR A 13 -0.36 14.72 -11.81
C TYR A 13 -1.17 15.98 -11.53
N THR A 14 -1.67 16.64 -12.57
CA THR A 14 -2.36 17.95 -12.45
C THR A 14 -3.63 17.84 -11.62
N PRO A 15 -4.53 16.86 -11.83
CA PRO A 15 -5.74 16.73 -11.01
C PRO A 15 -5.41 16.45 -9.55
N LEU A 16 -4.43 15.59 -9.26
CA LEU A 16 -4.03 15.28 -7.88
C LEU A 16 -3.36 16.48 -7.19
N LEU A 17 -2.56 17.27 -7.90
CA LEU A 17 -2.00 18.50 -7.37
C LEU A 17 -3.10 19.51 -7.04
N ASN A 18 -4.05 19.72 -7.96
CA ASN A 18 -5.20 20.57 -7.70
C ASN A 18 -6.02 20.09 -6.49
N LEU A 19 -6.26 18.78 -6.39
CA LEU A 19 -7.00 18.18 -5.27
C LEU A 19 -6.24 18.37 -3.94
N LEU A 20 -4.92 18.20 -3.93
CA LEU A 20 -4.08 18.49 -2.76
C LEU A 20 -4.23 19.95 -2.31
N ILE A 21 -4.15 20.90 -3.25
CA ILE A 21 -4.27 22.33 -2.94
C ILE A 21 -5.69 22.69 -2.49
N ILE A 22 -6.73 22.08 -3.07
CA ILE A 22 -8.12 22.25 -2.62
C ILE A 22 -8.24 21.79 -1.16
N PHE A 23 -7.74 20.61 -0.81
CA PHE A 23 -7.74 20.13 0.59
C PHE A 23 -6.91 21.02 1.51
N TYR A 24 -5.77 21.51 1.03
CA TYR A 24 -4.92 22.45 1.76
C TYR A 24 -5.67 23.74 2.13
N ASN A 25 -6.35 24.35 1.15
CA ASN A 25 -7.02 25.64 1.31
C ASN A 25 -8.36 25.56 2.06
N THR A 26 -9.11 24.46 1.91
CA THR A 26 -10.49 24.39 2.43
C THR A 26 -10.60 23.63 3.74
N SER A 27 -10.05 22.42 3.82
CA SER A 27 -10.40 21.45 4.87
C SER A 27 -9.35 21.33 5.97
N THR A 28 -8.13 21.84 5.74
CA THR A 28 -6.97 21.50 6.59
C THR A 28 -6.33 22.71 7.25
N ASN A 29 -7.01 23.87 7.22
CA ASN A 29 -6.56 25.13 7.80
C ASN A 29 -5.11 25.46 7.38
N PHE A 30 -4.80 25.31 6.08
CA PHE A 30 -3.47 25.52 5.53
C PHE A 30 -2.40 24.64 6.19
N ASN A 31 -2.70 23.35 6.45
CA ASN A 31 -1.71 22.38 6.94
C ASN A 31 -1.46 21.30 5.90
N LEU A 32 -0.23 21.24 5.37
CA LEU A 32 0.12 20.29 4.32
C LEU A 32 0.00 18.83 4.79
N GLY A 33 0.31 18.54 6.05
CA GLY A 33 0.25 17.18 6.58
C GLY A 33 -1.17 16.62 6.58
N TRP A 34 -2.14 17.42 7.02
CA TRP A 34 -3.54 17.02 6.94
C TRP A 34 -4.03 16.92 5.50
N ALA A 35 -3.57 17.78 4.60
CA ALA A 35 -3.92 17.71 3.18
C ALA A 35 -3.41 16.39 2.56
N VAL A 36 -2.18 15.98 2.92
CA VAL A 36 -1.59 14.69 2.53
C VAL A 36 -2.42 13.53 3.06
N VAL A 37 -2.79 13.55 4.35
CA VAL A 37 -3.60 12.48 4.97
C VAL A 37 -4.94 12.34 4.25
N GLN A 38 -5.63 13.45 4.00
CA GLN A 38 -6.95 13.47 3.36
C GLN A 38 -6.88 13.03 1.89
N LEU A 39 -5.86 13.49 1.15
CA LEU A 39 -5.59 13.04 -0.21
C LEU A 39 -5.32 11.53 -0.24
N THR A 40 -4.52 11.03 0.70
CA THR A 40 -4.18 9.61 0.79
C THR A 40 -5.43 8.76 1.02
N VAL A 41 -6.26 9.16 1.98
CA VAL A 41 -7.53 8.48 2.27
C VAL A 41 -8.46 8.52 1.06
N PHE A 42 -8.58 9.66 0.38
CA PHE A 42 -9.41 9.80 -0.82
C PHE A 42 -8.96 8.84 -1.94
N ILE A 43 -7.67 8.82 -2.26
CA ILE A 43 -7.10 7.91 -3.28
C ILE A 43 -7.31 6.45 -2.86
N ARG A 44 -7.09 6.14 -1.58
CA ARG A 44 -7.28 4.79 -1.05
C ARG A 44 -8.72 4.34 -1.15
N ILE A 45 -9.69 5.21 -0.89
CA ILE A 45 -11.12 4.95 -1.08
C ILE A 45 -11.43 4.67 -2.55
N LEU A 46 -10.91 5.48 -3.47
CA LEU A 46 -11.11 5.28 -4.91
C LEU A 46 -10.51 3.94 -5.38
N LEU A 47 -9.38 3.52 -4.79
CA LEU A 47 -8.69 2.26 -5.09
C LEU A 47 -9.17 1.08 -4.23
N LEU A 48 -10.18 1.25 -3.37
CA LEU A 48 -10.75 0.17 -2.55
C LEU A 48 -11.22 -1.04 -3.37
N PRO A 49 -12.05 -0.89 -4.42
CA PRO A 49 -12.56 -2.05 -5.15
C PRO A 49 -11.42 -2.87 -5.77
N PHE A 50 -10.39 -2.19 -6.27
CA PHE A 50 -9.19 -2.84 -6.79
C PHE A 50 -8.42 -3.57 -5.67
N THR A 51 -8.31 -2.96 -4.49
CA THR A 51 -7.63 -3.55 -3.34
C THR A 51 -8.33 -4.83 -2.87
N ILE A 52 -9.66 -4.85 -2.83
CA ILE A 52 -10.45 -6.03 -2.42
C ILE A 52 -10.22 -7.21 -3.38
N ILE A 53 -10.23 -6.96 -4.70
CA ILE A 53 -9.97 -8.00 -5.72
C ILE A 53 -8.57 -8.61 -5.51
N VAL A 54 -7.55 -7.75 -5.32
CA VAL A 54 -6.18 -8.19 -5.06
C VAL A 54 -6.08 -8.99 -3.75
N GLN A 55 -6.84 -8.63 -2.71
CA GLN A 55 -6.84 -9.35 -1.43
C GLN A 55 -7.47 -10.75 -1.57
N GLN A 56 -8.55 -10.89 -2.33
CA GLN A 56 -9.16 -12.19 -2.59
C GLN A 56 -8.17 -13.16 -3.27
N ASP A 57 -7.42 -12.66 -4.26
CA ASP A 57 -6.36 -13.43 -4.92
C ASP A 57 -5.26 -13.85 -3.94
N ARG A 58 -4.96 -13.04 -2.91
CA ARG A 58 -3.97 -13.41 -1.88
C ARG A 58 -4.44 -14.59 -1.03
N VAL A 59 -5.72 -14.64 -0.66
CA VAL A 59 -6.28 -15.77 0.12
C VAL A 59 -6.17 -17.08 -0.67
N ILE A 60 -6.56 -17.07 -1.94
CA ILE A 60 -6.46 -18.23 -2.85
C ILE A 60 -5.00 -18.71 -2.97
N ASN A 61 -4.04 -17.77 -2.98
CA ASN A 61 -2.62 -18.09 -3.02
C ASN A 61 -2.08 -18.65 -1.70
N ASP A 62 -2.63 -18.25 -0.55
CA ASP A 62 -2.21 -18.77 0.75
C ASP A 62 -2.66 -20.24 0.92
N ASP A 63 -3.86 -20.60 0.45
CA ASP A 63 -4.30 -22.01 0.41
C ASP A 63 -3.43 -22.85 -0.53
N LEU A 64 -3.06 -22.29 -1.69
CA LEU A 64 -2.15 -22.97 -2.60
C LEU A 64 -0.76 -23.19 -1.98
N ARG A 65 -0.29 -22.26 -1.14
CA ARG A 65 0.98 -22.40 -0.42
C ARG A 65 0.94 -23.54 0.59
N LYS A 66 -0.18 -23.72 1.30
CA LYS A 66 -0.38 -24.87 2.19
C LYS A 66 -0.33 -26.19 1.43
N GLU A 67 -1.08 -26.29 0.33
CA GLU A 67 -1.11 -27.46 -0.56
C GLU A 67 0.29 -27.80 -1.11
N ILE A 68 1.08 -26.76 -1.46
CA ILE A 68 2.49 -26.93 -1.84
C ILE A 68 3.33 -27.39 -0.65
N GLY A 69 3.15 -26.84 0.55
CA GLY A 69 3.91 -27.20 1.74
C GLY A 69 3.72 -28.66 2.14
N GLU A 70 2.48 -29.14 2.13
CA GLU A 70 2.13 -30.54 2.40
C GLU A 70 2.73 -31.48 1.34
N ALA A 71 2.59 -31.13 0.05
CA ALA A 71 3.19 -31.93 -1.02
C ALA A 71 4.73 -31.95 -0.99
N GLN A 72 5.36 -30.97 -0.36
CA GLN A 72 6.82 -30.90 -0.20
C GLN A 72 7.32 -31.68 1.02
N SER A 73 6.54 -31.79 2.11
CA SER A 73 6.90 -32.62 3.25
C SER A 73 6.90 -34.12 2.90
N ASP A 74 5.99 -34.54 2.02
CA ASP A 74 5.87 -35.93 1.60
C ASP A 74 7.00 -36.39 0.66
N LEU A 75 7.72 -35.43 0.05
CA LEU A 75 8.79 -35.66 -0.93
C LEU A 75 10.15 -35.08 -0.50
N ALA A 76 10.43 -35.05 0.81
CA ALA A 76 11.65 -34.46 1.38
C ALA A 76 12.97 -34.96 0.74
N SER A 77 12.95 -36.16 0.14
CA SER A 77 14.16 -36.85 -0.37
C SER A 77 14.50 -36.60 -1.84
N ASP A 78 13.61 -36.02 -2.68
CA ASP A 78 13.88 -35.82 -4.12
C ASP A 78 13.59 -34.37 -4.59
N PRO A 79 14.64 -33.54 -4.80
CA PRO A 79 14.48 -32.15 -5.22
C PRO A 79 13.96 -31.99 -6.66
N VAL A 80 14.10 -33.00 -7.52
CA VAL A 80 13.61 -32.96 -8.91
C VAL A 80 12.11 -33.18 -8.93
N GLN A 81 11.62 -34.21 -8.24
CA GLN A 81 10.18 -34.46 -8.12
C GLN A 81 9.46 -33.31 -7.40
N ARG A 82 10.08 -32.71 -6.38
CA ARG A 82 9.55 -31.52 -5.69
C ARG A 82 9.24 -30.37 -6.65
N LYS A 83 10.15 -30.06 -7.57
CA LYS A 83 9.94 -29.00 -8.58
C LYS A 83 8.82 -29.34 -9.57
N ILE A 84 8.67 -30.61 -9.94
CA ILE A 84 7.64 -31.07 -10.88
C ILE A 84 6.25 -30.94 -10.26
N ILE A 85 6.06 -31.40 -9.01
CA ILE A 85 4.78 -31.34 -8.31
C ILE A 85 4.36 -29.88 -8.07
N VAL A 86 5.28 -29.02 -7.61
CA VAL A 86 5.01 -27.58 -7.46
C VAL A 86 4.52 -26.96 -8.77
N ARG A 87 5.16 -27.30 -9.90
CA ARG A 87 4.78 -26.82 -11.22
C ARG A 87 3.40 -27.34 -11.65
N GLN A 88 3.07 -28.58 -11.31
CA GLN A 88 1.78 -29.19 -11.63
C GLN A 88 0.64 -28.55 -10.81
N ILE A 89 0.86 -28.33 -9.52
CA ILE A 89 -0.06 -27.64 -8.61
C ILE A 89 -0.31 -26.19 -9.08
N LEU A 90 0.74 -25.45 -9.42
CA LEU A 90 0.63 -24.09 -9.98
C LEU A 90 -0.17 -24.05 -11.28
N ARG A 91 -0.01 -25.04 -12.17
CA ARG A 91 -0.77 -25.15 -13.42
C ARG A 91 -2.24 -25.47 -13.19
N ARG A 92 -2.57 -26.36 -12.24
CA ARG A 92 -3.95 -26.74 -11.92
C ARG A 92 -4.78 -25.55 -11.42
N ARG A 93 -4.21 -24.69 -10.56
CA ARG A 93 -4.92 -23.54 -9.99
C ARG A 93 -4.91 -22.26 -10.84
N ARG A 94 -4.33 -22.28 -12.05
CA ARG A 94 -4.21 -21.10 -12.96
C ARG A 94 -3.73 -19.82 -12.25
N VAL A 95 -2.84 -19.94 -11.27
CA VAL A 95 -2.33 -18.77 -10.55
C VAL A 95 -1.51 -17.91 -11.51
N ARG A 96 -1.90 -16.63 -11.64
CA ARG A 96 -1.18 -15.65 -12.47
C ARG A 96 -0.09 -14.98 -11.62
N PRO A 97 1.20 -15.27 -11.85
CA PRO A 97 2.30 -14.67 -11.09
C PRO A 97 2.33 -13.13 -11.19
N TRP A 98 1.80 -12.61 -12.31
CA TRP A 98 1.69 -11.19 -12.61
C TRP A 98 0.85 -10.40 -11.60
N ALA A 99 -0.10 -11.01 -10.90
CA ALA A 99 -0.95 -10.30 -9.94
C ALA A 99 -0.11 -9.61 -8.85
N LYS A 100 0.90 -10.31 -8.31
CA LYS A 100 1.83 -9.74 -7.31
C LYS A 100 2.67 -8.60 -7.87
N ALA A 101 3.21 -8.77 -9.08
CA ALA A 101 4.00 -7.74 -9.75
C ALA A 101 3.17 -6.48 -10.05
N THR A 102 1.94 -6.66 -10.53
CA THR A 102 1.00 -5.56 -10.80
C THR A 102 0.68 -4.78 -9.53
N THR A 103 0.45 -5.44 -8.40
CA THR A 103 0.20 -4.75 -7.12
C THR A 103 1.39 -3.87 -6.70
N ILE A 104 2.61 -4.40 -6.78
CA ILE A 104 3.83 -3.65 -6.46
C ILE A 104 4.00 -2.47 -7.44
N GLY A 105 3.75 -2.69 -8.73
CA GLY A 105 3.80 -1.65 -9.75
C GLY A 105 2.83 -0.50 -9.48
N VAL A 106 1.57 -0.79 -9.15
CA VAL A 106 0.57 0.23 -8.79
C VAL A 106 0.99 1.00 -7.53
N GLN A 107 1.50 0.30 -6.50
CA GLN A 107 1.97 0.94 -5.27
C GLN A 107 3.15 1.90 -5.55
N LEU A 108 4.12 1.48 -6.37
CA LEU A 108 5.25 2.34 -6.77
C LEU A 108 4.79 3.53 -7.61
N LEU A 109 3.86 3.31 -8.55
CA LEU A 109 3.31 4.36 -9.39
C LEU A 109 2.65 5.46 -8.54
N VAL A 110 1.78 5.06 -7.60
CA VAL A 110 1.12 6.00 -6.67
C VAL A 110 2.14 6.76 -5.83
N LEU A 111 3.19 6.08 -5.34
CA LEU A 111 4.24 6.72 -4.55
C LEU A 111 5.02 7.77 -5.36
N VAL A 112 5.38 7.45 -6.62
CA VAL A 112 6.07 8.39 -7.53
C VAL A 112 5.18 9.59 -7.86
N LEU A 113 3.91 9.33 -8.16
CA LEU A 113 2.92 10.36 -8.49
C LEU A 113 2.76 11.36 -7.34
N LEU A 114 2.57 10.84 -6.12
CA LEU A 114 2.46 11.67 -4.93
C LEU A 114 3.75 12.41 -4.60
N TYR A 115 4.91 11.78 -4.80
CA TYR A 115 6.19 12.47 -4.64
C TYR A 115 6.30 13.70 -5.54
N GLN A 116 5.92 13.58 -6.81
CA GLN A 116 5.91 14.72 -7.72
C GLN A 116 4.94 15.78 -7.25
N VAL A 117 3.72 15.39 -6.86
CA VAL A 117 2.68 16.32 -6.38
C VAL A 117 3.17 17.08 -5.15
N PHE A 118 3.84 16.42 -4.20
CA PHE A 118 4.38 17.08 -3.01
C PHE A 118 5.55 18.01 -3.34
N LEU A 119 6.44 17.63 -4.25
CA LEU A 119 7.48 18.56 -4.71
C LEU A 119 6.88 19.78 -5.43
N GLY A 120 5.83 19.58 -6.22
CA GLY A 120 5.09 20.67 -6.86
C GLY A 120 4.39 21.59 -5.86
N GLY A 121 3.83 21.01 -4.80
CA GLY A 121 3.16 21.75 -3.73
C GLY A 121 4.10 22.43 -2.73
N ILE A 122 5.30 21.91 -2.48
CA ILE A 122 6.24 22.43 -1.45
C ILE A 122 7.22 23.46 -2.02
N ASN A 123 7.75 23.27 -3.24
CA ASN A 123 9.00 23.94 -3.63
C ASN A 123 8.87 25.19 -4.51
N SER A 124 7.77 25.51 -5.19
CA SER A 124 7.87 26.62 -6.19
C SER A 124 6.55 27.21 -6.67
N GLY A 125 6.44 28.54 -6.57
CA GLY A 125 5.47 29.36 -7.31
C GLY A 125 5.49 29.16 -8.84
N GLU A 126 6.55 28.58 -9.41
CA GLU A 126 6.62 28.25 -10.84
C GLU A 126 5.78 27.02 -11.24
N LYS A 127 5.61 26.03 -10.35
CA LYS A 127 4.83 24.81 -10.62
C LYS A 127 3.35 24.96 -10.30
N LEU A 128 3.00 25.99 -9.53
CA LEU A 128 1.61 26.39 -9.27
C LEU A 128 0.95 27.00 -10.52
N ASN A 129 1.72 27.38 -11.55
CA ASN A 129 1.19 27.82 -12.85
C ASN A 129 0.46 26.70 -13.63
N VAL A 130 0.58 25.44 -13.20
CA VAL A 130 -0.14 24.28 -13.77
C VAL A 130 -1.50 24.04 -13.06
N LEU A 131 -1.81 24.82 -12.02
CA LEU A 131 -3.11 24.73 -11.35
C LEU A 131 -4.24 25.19 -12.28
N TYR A 132 -5.41 24.62 -12.06
CA TYR A 132 -6.62 25.13 -12.72
C TYR A 132 -6.92 26.52 -12.21
N SER A 133 -7.45 27.38 -13.09
CA SER A 133 -7.82 28.76 -12.77
C SER A 133 -8.80 28.90 -11.61
N SER A 134 -9.54 27.83 -11.29
CA SER A 134 -10.49 27.77 -10.16
C SER A 134 -9.85 27.47 -8.81
N VAL A 135 -8.56 27.10 -8.75
CA VAL A 135 -7.86 26.76 -7.51
C VAL A 135 -6.96 27.91 -7.10
N ALA A 136 -7.27 28.52 -5.95
CA ALA A 136 -6.45 29.60 -5.40
C ALA A 136 -5.05 29.09 -5.03
N THR A 137 -4.02 29.76 -5.54
CA THR A 137 -2.63 29.49 -5.15
C THR A 137 -2.42 29.90 -3.69
N PRO A 138 -1.91 29.01 -2.82
CA PRO A 138 -1.61 29.40 -1.46
C PRO A 138 -0.36 30.31 -1.41
N ASP A 139 -0.42 31.39 -0.63
CA ASP A 139 0.69 32.34 -0.47
C ASP A 139 1.87 31.73 0.30
N PHE A 140 1.60 30.77 1.19
CA PHE A 140 2.59 30.03 1.94
C PHE A 140 2.16 28.57 2.12
N VAL A 141 3.14 27.68 2.20
CA VAL A 141 2.92 26.24 2.38
C VAL A 141 3.43 25.85 3.76
N ASN A 142 2.52 25.65 4.71
CA ASN A 142 2.87 25.21 6.05
C ASN A 142 3.11 23.69 6.04
N THR A 143 4.38 23.34 6.17
CA THR A 143 4.86 21.95 6.24
C THR A 143 4.98 21.46 7.68
N ILE A 144 4.51 22.18 8.69
CA ILE A 144 4.59 21.75 10.08
C ILE A 144 3.37 20.90 10.42
N PHE A 145 3.59 19.62 10.68
CA PHE A 145 2.58 18.66 11.12
C PHE A 145 2.89 18.21 12.55
N TYR A 146 2.04 18.58 13.52
CA TYR A 146 2.22 18.29 14.95
C TYR A 146 3.62 18.65 15.50
N GLY A 147 4.18 19.77 15.03
CA GLY A 147 5.51 20.25 15.44
C GLY A 147 6.69 19.63 14.68
N ILE A 148 6.42 18.73 13.73
CA ILE A 148 7.44 18.13 12.85
C ILE A 148 7.32 18.75 11.47
N ASP A 149 8.42 19.26 10.92
CA ASP A 149 8.45 19.68 9.53
C ASP A 149 8.47 18.45 8.61
N ILE A 150 7.38 18.26 7.86
CA ILE A 150 7.23 17.14 6.94
C ILE A 150 7.89 17.39 5.59
N GLY A 151 8.16 18.65 5.25
CA GLY A 151 8.80 19.04 3.99
C GLY A 151 10.28 18.64 3.93
N THR A 152 10.90 18.45 5.10
CA THR A 152 12.31 18.08 5.24
C THR A 152 12.48 16.62 5.65
N ARG A 153 13.73 16.15 5.60
CA ARG A 153 14.09 14.80 6.08
C ARG A 153 13.94 14.76 7.60
N GLY A 154 13.44 13.64 8.13
CA GLY A 154 13.18 13.48 9.55
C GLY A 154 13.24 12.02 9.97
N PHE A 155 13.43 11.79 11.27
CA PHE A 155 13.62 10.45 11.83
C PHE A 155 12.34 9.88 12.45
N ILE A 156 11.51 10.74 13.07
CA ILE A 156 10.37 10.32 13.90
C ILE A 156 9.32 9.55 13.08
N LEU A 157 8.87 10.12 11.95
CA LEU A 157 7.83 9.50 11.13
C LEU A 157 8.30 8.18 10.48
N PRO A 158 9.50 8.09 9.84
CA PRO A 158 10.01 6.82 9.34
C PRO A 158 10.13 5.74 10.42
N LEU A 159 10.53 6.10 11.65
CA LEU A 159 10.61 5.16 12.75
C LEU A 159 9.22 4.57 13.08
N ILE A 160 8.20 5.41 13.20
CA ILE A 160 6.82 4.97 13.47
C ILE A 160 6.33 4.01 12.37
N VAL A 161 6.59 4.35 11.11
CA VAL A 161 6.23 3.50 9.96
C VAL A 161 6.86 2.12 10.07
N VAL A 162 8.14 2.05 10.41
CA VAL A 162 8.89 0.80 10.46
C VAL A 162 8.49 -0.06 11.65
N VAL A 163 8.22 0.55 12.81
CA VAL A 163 7.66 -0.16 13.97
C VAL A 163 6.31 -0.77 13.61
N LEU A 164 5.41 0.01 13.00
CA LEU A 164 4.11 -0.49 12.60
C LEU A 164 4.23 -1.59 11.52
N LEU A 165 5.17 -1.44 10.59
CA LEU A 165 5.44 -2.44 9.55
C LEU A 165 5.96 -3.76 10.12
N LEU A 166 6.82 -3.71 11.13
CA LEU A 166 7.29 -4.90 11.84
C LEU A 166 6.13 -5.58 12.56
N LEU A 167 5.26 -4.83 13.23
CA LEU A 167 4.07 -5.38 13.88
C LEU A 167 3.12 -6.04 12.87
N GLU A 168 2.85 -5.39 11.73
CA GLU A 168 1.99 -5.95 10.68
C GLU A 168 2.59 -7.23 10.09
N THR A 169 3.90 -7.23 9.80
CA THR A 169 4.58 -8.38 9.19
C THR A 169 4.66 -9.56 10.15
N THR A 170 4.98 -9.31 11.43
CA THR A 170 5.00 -10.36 12.46
C THR A 170 3.61 -10.93 12.73
N PHE A 171 2.58 -10.08 12.81
CA PHE A 171 1.19 -10.52 12.96
C PHE A 171 0.71 -11.37 11.77
N ALA A 172 1.05 -10.96 10.55
CA ALA A 172 0.74 -11.73 9.35
C ALA A 172 1.41 -13.11 9.35
N LEU A 173 2.68 -13.20 9.75
CA LEU A 173 3.38 -14.48 9.88
C LEU A 173 2.79 -15.37 10.97
N TRP A 174 2.40 -14.77 12.11
CA TRP A 174 1.75 -15.49 13.20
C TRP A 174 0.43 -16.14 12.76
N MET A 175 -0.43 -15.40 12.03
CA MET A 175 -1.67 -15.96 11.47
C MET A 175 -1.41 -17.05 10.42
N ARG A 176 -0.27 -17.00 9.72
CA ARG A 176 0.07 -17.95 8.65
C ARG A 176 0.62 -19.29 9.17
N ARG A 177 0.90 -19.42 10.48
CA ARG A 177 1.18 -20.67 11.20
C ARG A 177 2.19 -21.64 10.53
N GLN A 178 3.09 -21.14 9.69
CA GLN A 178 4.07 -21.93 8.96
C GLN A 178 5.40 -21.16 8.93
N TYR A 179 6.31 -21.55 9.81
CA TYR A 179 7.58 -20.89 10.09
C TYR A 179 8.73 -21.75 9.58
N ASN A 180 8.82 -21.95 8.26
CA ASN A 180 9.71 -23.00 7.73
C ASN A 180 10.74 -22.54 6.70
N ASP A 181 10.84 -21.25 6.36
CA ASP A 181 11.81 -20.78 5.35
C ASP A 181 12.66 -19.60 5.85
N PHE A 182 13.99 -19.72 5.72
CA PHE A 182 14.96 -18.66 6.02
C PHE A 182 14.64 -17.38 5.24
N ASN A 183 14.07 -17.53 4.05
CA ASN A 183 13.62 -16.42 3.22
C ASN A 183 12.51 -15.57 3.87
N ASP A 184 11.64 -16.18 4.68
CA ASP A 184 10.58 -15.45 5.39
C ASP A 184 11.16 -14.64 6.57
N LEU A 185 12.22 -15.16 7.23
CA LEU A 185 12.97 -14.44 8.26
C LEU A 185 13.76 -13.27 7.70
N LEU A 186 14.42 -13.50 6.56
CA LEU A 186 15.10 -12.44 5.82
C LEU A 186 14.10 -11.34 5.42
N TYR A 187 12.92 -11.70 4.94
CA TYR A 187 11.88 -10.73 4.61
C TYR A 187 11.44 -9.92 5.83
N LEU A 188 11.23 -10.56 6.98
CA LEU A 188 10.84 -9.88 8.24
C LEU A 188 11.84 -8.81 8.68
N ILE A 189 13.13 -9.02 8.46
CA ILE A 189 14.19 -8.09 8.92
C ILE A 189 14.60 -7.12 7.81
N LEU A 190 14.90 -7.62 6.61
CA LEU A 190 15.43 -6.82 5.50
C LEU A 190 14.40 -5.81 4.98
N PHE A 191 13.13 -6.21 4.87
CA PHE A 191 12.12 -5.33 4.27
C PHE A 191 11.85 -4.08 5.13
N PRO A 192 11.64 -4.17 6.46
CA PRO A 192 11.51 -3.00 7.31
C PRO A 192 12.79 -2.18 7.42
N ALA A 193 13.97 -2.82 7.49
CA ALA A 193 15.25 -2.12 7.52
C ALA A 193 15.49 -1.30 6.23
N PHE A 194 15.24 -1.89 5.06
CA PHE A 194 15.32 -1.19 3.78
C PHE A 194 14.32 -0.02 3.71
N THR A 195 13.09 -0.24 4.18
CA THR A 195 12.06 0.79 4.21
C THR A 195 12.46 1.97 5.10
N PHE A 196 13.06 1.71 6.26
CA PHE A 196 13.59 2.75 7.15
C PHE A 196 14.64 3.61 6.43
N ILE A 197 15.65 2.96 5.83
CA ILE A 197 16.74 3.64 5.13
C ILE A 197 16.18 4.46 3.97
N ALA A 198 15.29 3.88 3.15
CA ALA A 198 14.66 4.58 2.05
C ALA A 198 13.90 5.83 2.53
N LEU A 199 13.05 5.69 3.55
CA LEU A 199 12.25 6.80 4.08
C LEU A 199 13.09 7.87 4.77
N TYR A 200 14.19 7.49 5.41
CA TYR A 200 15.12 8.44 6.05
C TYR A 200 15.78 9.39 5.04
N TYR A 201 16.11 8.91 3.83
CA TYR A 201 16.68 9.77 2.78
C TYR A 201 15.65 10.67 2.09
N LEU A 202 14.36 10.37 2.24
CA LEU A 202 13.26 11.07 1.60
C LEU A 202 12.64 12.10 2.56
N ALA A 203 11.87 13.05 2.01
CA ALA A 203 11.10 13.98 2.84
C ALA A 203 10.08 13.23 3.71
N SER A 204 9.88 13.69 4.95
CA SER A 204 9.04 13.04 5.95
C SER A 204 7.55 12.96 5.55
N VAL A 205 7.09 13.82 4.62
CA VAL A 205 5.79 13.69 3.94
C VAL A 205 5.55 12.28 3.41
N LYS A 206 6.59 11.61 2.90
CA LYS A 206 6.46 10.25 2.35
C LYS A 206 6.20 9.21 3.45
N ALA A 207 6.86 9.38 4.59
CA ALA A 207 6.60 8.53 5.74
C ALA A 207 5.16 8.74 6.24
N LEU A 208 4.67 9.98 6.26
CA LEU A 208 3.27 10.28 6.59
C LEU A 208 2.29 9.59 5.63
N PHE A 209 2.53 9.67 4.32
CA PHE A 209 1.73 8.97 3.31
C PHE A 209 1.68 7.46 3.56
N ILE A 210 2.83 6.82 3.74
CA ILE A 210 2.89 5.38 3.98
C ILE A 210 2.17 5.03 5.27
N LEU A 211 2.38 5.81 6.35
CA LEU A 211 1.71 5.60 7.63
C LEU A 211 0.18 5.64 7.48
N THR A 212 -0.36 6.68 6.85
CA THR A 212 -1.81 6.80 6.61
C THR A 212 -2.33 5.64 5.77
N SER A 213 -1.58 5.26 4.74
CA SER A 213 -1.91 4.12 3.90
C SER A 213 -1.96 2.80 4.67
N MET A 214 -1.05 2.59 5.62
CA MET A 214 -1.01 1.37 6.44
C MET A 214 -2.19 1.33 7.41
N VAL A 215 -2.47 2.44 8.10
CA VAL A 215 -3.65 2.57 8.96
C VAL A 215 -4.92 2.28 8.19
N PHE A 216 -5.07 2.84 6.98
CA PHE A 216 -6.20 2.55 6.12
C PHE A 216 -6.30 1.06 5.76
N SER A 217 -5.18 0.43 5.40
CA SER A 217 -5.13 -1.01 5.09
C SER A 217 -5.58 -1.87 6.27
N ILE A 218 -5.16 -1.53 7.50
CA ILE A 218 -5.57 -2.21 8.73
C ILE A 218 -7.08 -2.09 8.92
N ILE A 219 -7.64 -0.88 8.79
CA ILE A 219 -9.08 -0.64 8.91
C ILE A 219 -9.86 -1.46 7.88
N VAL A 220 -9.46 -1.41 6.60
CA VAL A 220 -10.12 -2.17 5.53
C VAL A 220 -10.06 -3.67 5.82
N THR A 221 -8.91 -4.20 6.21
CA THR A 221 -8.74 -5.62 6.53
C THR A 221 -9.64 -6.03 7.69
N ALA A 222 -9.73 -5.20 8.74
CA ALA A 222 -10.61 -5.45 9.88
C ALA A 222 -12.09 -5.49 9.46
N ILE A 223 -12.53 -4.52 8.63
CA ILE A 223 -13.90 -4.46 8.11
C ILE A 223 -14.19 -5.66 7.21
N SER A 224 -13.32 -5.95 6.24
CA SER A 224 -13.50 -7.08 5.32
C SER A 224 -13.60 -8.40 6.07
N THR A 225 -12.74 -8.63 7.06
CA THR A 225 -12.78 -9.85 7.89
C THR A 225 -14.07 -9.95 8.69
N ALA A 226 -14.55 -8.84 9.26
CA ALA A 226 -15.82 -8.80 9.98
C ALA A 226 -17.02 -9.13 9.06
N ILE A 227 -17.03 -8.58 7.85
CA ILE A 227 -18.07 -8.85 6.84
C ILE A 227 -18.04 -10.32 6.41
N PHE A 228 -16.86 -10.88 6.09
CA PHE A 228 -16.74 -12.29 5.70
C PHE A 228 -17.25 -13.24 6.78
N LYS A 229 -16.88 -13.01 8.05
CA LYS A 229 -17.35 -13.80 9.19
C LYS A 229 -18.87 -13.72 9.37
N MET A 230 -19.47 -12.56 9.15
CA MET A 230 -20.93 -12.38 9.21
C MET A 230 -21.65 -13.15 8.09
N VAL A 231 -21.12 -13.10 6.87
CA VAL A 231 -21.67 -13.84 5.72
C VAL A 231 -21.56 -15.36 5.92
N GLU A 232 -20.43 -15.84 6.44
CA GLU A 232 -20.22 -17.26 6.71
C GLU A 232 -21.17 -17.80 7.79
N ASN A 233 -21.35 -17.06 8.90
CA ASN A 233 -22.29 -17.41 9.97
C ASN A 233 -23.75 -17.47 9.50
N ASN A 234 -24.14 -16.57 8.58
CA ASN A 234 -25.50 -16.59 8.01
C ASN A 234 -25.75 -17.84 7.17
N LYS A 235 -24.77 -18.27 6.35
CA LYS A 235 -24.87 -19.52 5.56
C LYS A 235 -24.99 -20.76 6.44
N THR A 236 -24.20 -20.86 7.51
CA THR A 236 -24.27 -22.00 8.45
C THR A 236 -25.60 -22.04 9.21
N THR A 237 -26.23 -20.88 9.43
CA THR A 237 -27.53 -20.78 10.11
C THR A 237 -28.68 -21.19 9.19
N GLU A 238 -28.59 -20.92 7.88
CA GLU A 238 -29.56 -21.38 6.89
C GLU A 238 -29.45 -22.87 6.59
N GLU A 239 -28.23 -23.43 6.54
CA GLU A 239 -28.03 -24.88 6.37
C GLU A 239 -28.53 -25.69 7.57
N LYS A 240 -28.44 -25.17 8.80
CA LYS A 240 -28.99 -25.81 10.01
C LYS A 240 -30.52 -25.72 10.12
N LYS A 241 -31.18 -24.90 9.30
CA LYS A 241 -32.64 -24.74 9.27
C LYS A 241 -33.33 -25.59 8.18
N LYS A 242 -32.55 -26.21 7.29
CA LYS A 242 -33.03 -27.20 6.31
C LYS A 242 -32.82 -28.62 6.82
#